data_AF-A0A159Z0C0-F1
#
_entry.id   AF-A0A159Z0C0-F1
#
_cell.length_a   1.000
_cell.length_b   1.000
_cell.length_c   1.000
_cell.angle_alpha   90.00
_cell.angle_beta   90.00
_cell.angle_gamma   90.00
#
_symmetry.space_group_name_H-M   'P 1'
#
loop_
_entity.id
_entity.type
_entity.pdbx_description
1 polymer ?
#
loop_
_entity_poly.entity_id
_entity_poly.type
_entity_poly.pdbx_seq_one_letter_code
_entity_poly.pdbx_strand_id
1 'polypeptide(L)'
;MPFAGRTVVVTHHCPHPDLIGDQQGELAAGYGSDLLGLITRFEPEAWFFGHTHHRHEAQEGQTLVRNVSLGYPQEVQDGDESVILLRGRVSEGA
;
A
#
# COMPACT_ATOMS: atom_id res chain seq x y z
N MET A 1 17.42 -15.48 15.02
CA MET A 1 17.60 -15.56 13.56
C MET A 1 16.46 -14.80 12.91
N PRO A 2 16.68 -14.09 11.80
CA PRO A 2 15.58 -13.51 11.03
C PRO A 2 14.60 -14.61 10.58
N PHE A 3 13.33 -14.26 10.40
CA PHE A 3 12.35 -15.16 9.80
C PHE A 3 12.77 -15.47 8.36
N ALA A 4 12.80 -16.76 7.99
CA ALA A 4 13.30 -17.20 6.69
C ALA A 4 12.24 -17.15 5.57
N GLY A 5 10.98 -16.89 5.91
CA GLY A 5 9.89 -16.79 4.95
C GLY A 5 9.64 -15.37 4.47
N ARG A 6 8.70 -15.25 3.52
CA ARG A 6 8.23 -13.99 2.97
C ARG A 6 7.58 -13.14 4.08
N THR A 7 7.94 -11.88 4.13
CA THR A 7 7.36 -10.91 5.08
C THR A 7 6.52 -9.90 4.32
N VAL A 8 5.30 -9.68 4.79
CA VAL A 8 4.39 -8.64 4.28
C VAL A 8 4.07 -7.69 5.43
N VAL A 9 4.05 -6.40 5.14
CA VAL A 9 3.65 -5.36 6.09
C VAL A 9 2.31 -4.77 5.65
N VAL A 10 1.44 -4.47 6.62
CA VAL A 10 0.14 -3.85 6.35
C VAL A 10 -0.05 -2.67 7.28
N THR A 11 -0.37 -1.51 6.72
CA THR A 11 -0.74 -0.29 7.47
C THR A 11 -2.06 0.26 6.93
N HIS A 12 -2.78 1.05 7.73
CA HIS A 12 -3.93 1.76 7.17
C HIS A 12 -3.48 2.98 6.36
N HIS A 13 -2.69 3.87 6.96
CA HIS A 13 -2.14 5.06 6.31
C HIS A 13 -0.98 4.73 5.37
N CYS A 14 -0.73 5.64 4.42
CA CYS A 14 0.29 5.50 3.40
C CYS A 14 1.71 5.55 4.00
N PRO A 15 2.61 4.60 3.67
CA PRO A 15 3.98 4.56 4.17
C PRO A 15 4.97 5.36 3.30
N HIS A 16 4.49 5.98 2.23
CA HIS A 16 5.31 6.56 1.17
C HIS A 16 4.83 7.98 0.82
N PRO A 17 5.69 9.01 0.87
CA PRO A 17 5.27 10.40 0.66
C PRO A 17 4.63 10.63 -0.71
N ASP A 18 5.18 10.01 -1.76
CA ASP A 18 4.67 10.18 -3.12
C ASP A 18 3.39 9.40 -3.45
N LEU A 19 2.90 8.54 -2.55
CA LEU A 19 1.71 7.70 -2.81
C LEU A 19 0.45 8.17 -2.07
N ILE A 20 0.49 9.32 -1.39
CA ILE A 20 -0.70 9.89 -0.72
C ILE A 20 -1.71 10.52 -1.70
N GLY A 21 -1.37 10.61 -2.99
CA GLY A 21 -2.22 11.20 -4.03
C GLY A 21 -2.33 12.71 -3.88
N ASP A 22 -3.54 13.24 -4.10
CA ASP A 22 -3.83 14.69 -4.03
C ASP A 22 -3.81 15.25 -2.60
N GLN A 23 -3.62 14.40 -1.60
CA GLN A 23 -3.72 14.73 -0.17
C GLN A 23 -2.43 15.35 0.40
N GLN A 24 -1.89 16.32 -0.35
CA GLN A 24 -0.66 17.04 -0.03
C GLN A 24 -0.93 18.28 0.85
N GLY A 25 0.11 18.84 1.46
CA GLY A 25 0.04 20.10 2.21
C GLY A 25 -0.16 19.92 3.72
N GLU A 26 -0.83 20.86 4.39
CA GLU A 26 -0.92 20.93 5.85
C GLU A 26 -1.55 19.69 6.50
N LEU A 27 -2.37 18.95 5.76
CA LEU A 27 -3.06 17.75 6.24
C LEU A 27 -2.37 16.44 5.86
N ALA A 28 -1.23 16.47 5.14
CA ALA A 28 -0.57 15.28 4.63
C ALA A 28 -0.23 14.25 5.73
N ALA A 29 0.10 14.72 6.94
CA ALA A 29 0.39 13.86 8.09
C ALA A 29 -0.81 13.01 8.56
N GLY A 30 -2.04 13.39 8.20
CA GLY A 30 -3.24 12.59 8.42
C GLY A 30 -3.38 11.42 7.44
N TYR A 31 -2.74 11.51 6.27
CA TYR A 31 -2.87 10.53 5.19
C TYR A 31 -1.71 9.54 5.12
N GLY A 32 -0.52 9.93 5.57
CA GLY A 32 0.67 9.09 5.49
C GLY A 32 1.82 9.53 6.38
N SER A 33 2.83 8.70 6.41
CA SER A 33 4.12 8.95 7.07
C SER A 33 5.23 8.55 6.12
N ASP A 34 6.34 9.28 6.13
CA ASP A 34 7.53 8.86 5.39
C ASP A 34 8.22 7.69 6.12
N LEU A 35 7.95 6.47 5.64
CA LEU A 35 8.53 5.24 6.16
C LEU A 35 9.52 4.62 5.18
N LEU A 36 10.02 5.37 4.19
CA LEU A 36 11.00 4.91 3.20
C LEU A 36 12.23 4.29 3.87
N GLY A 37 12.70 4.89 4.97
CA GLY A 37 13.82 4.34 5.74
C GLY A 37 13.56 2.95 6.34
N LEU A 38 12.32 2.63 6.71
CA LEU A 38 11.95 1.29 7.20
C LEU A 38 11.81 0.30 6.04
N ILE A 39 11.20 0.73 4.94
CA ILE A 39 11.03 -0.08 3.73
C ILE A 39 12.42 -0.52 3.22
N THR A 40 13.34 0.43 3.02
CA THR A 40 14.70 0.16 2.55
C THR A 40 15.51 -0.68 3.54
N ARG A 41 15.29 -0.52 4.85
CA ARG A 41 16.04 -1.27 5.87
C ARG A 41 15.64 -2.74 5.94
N PHE A 42 14.36 -3.05 5.79
CA PHE A 42 13.83 -4.39 6.04
C PHE A 42 13.43 -5.15 4.78
N GLU A 43 13.24 -4.46 3.65
CA GLU A 43 12.88 -5.02 2.34
C GLU A 43 11.81 -6.14 2.41
N PRO A 44 10.62 -5.89 3.01
CA PRO A 44 9.55 -6.86 2.94
C PRO A 44 9.15 -7.11 1.48
N GLU A 45 8.58 -8.26 1.17
CA GLU A 45 8.14 -8.55 -0.21
C GLU A 45 7.05 -7.59 -0.67
N ALA A 46 6.14 -7.24 0.25
CA ALA A 46 5.10 -6.26 -0.02
C ALA A 46 4.76 -5.43 1.22
N TRP A 47 4.35 -4.19 0.99
CA TRP A 47 3.75 -3.30 1.95
C TRP A 47 2.40 -2.81 1.41
N PHE A 48 1.31 -3.29 2.01
CA PHE A 48 -0.03 -2.87 1.62
C PHE A 48 -0.53 -1.73 2.51
N PHE A 49 -1.17 -0.75 1.90
CA PHE A 49 -1.80 0.35 2.61
C PHE A 49 -3.18 0.69 2.04
N GLY A 50 -3.93 1.54 2.73
CA GLY A 50 -5.26 1.98 2.31
C GLY A 50 -5.43 3.49 2.43
N HIS A 51 -6.54 3.88 3.03
CA HIS A 51 -6.88 5.25 3.45
C HIS A 51 -7.12 6.28 2.34
N THR A 52 -6.26 6.37 1.33
CA THR A 52 -6.31 7.46 0.34
C THR A 52 -7.26 7.21 -0.82
N HIS A 53 -7.77 5.98 -0.99
CA HIS A 53 -8.66 5.54 -2.09
C HIS A 53 -8.07 5.71 -3.51
N HIS A 54 -6.84 6.20 -3.63
CA HIS A 54 -6.12 6.30 -4.89
C HIS A 54 -5.30 5.06 -5.14
N ARG A 55 -5.45 4.47 -6.34
CA ARG A 55 -4.78 3.22 -6.74
C ARG A 55 -3.32 3.41 -7.15
N HIS A 56 -2.55 4.04 -6.28
CA HIS A 56 -1.11 4.25 -6.42
C HIS A 56 -0.31 3.05 -5.90
N GLU A 57 0.81 2.80 -6.57
CA GLU A 57 1.80 1.81 -6.16
C GLU A 57 3.20 2.25 -6.61
N ALA A 58 4.21 1.75 -5.90
CA ALA A 58 5.62 1.94 -6.21
C ALA A 58 6.41 0.66 -5.92
N GLN A 59 7.60 0.59 -6.49
CA GLN A 59 8.58 -0.44 -6.21
C GLN A 59 9.75 0.21 -5.46
N GLU A 60 9.82 -0.03 -4.15
CA GLU A 60 10.88 0.48 -3.29
C GLU A 60 11.92 -0.62 -3.04
N GLY A 61 12.99 -0.60 -3.82
CA GLY A 61 13.95 -1.71 -3.86
C GLY A 61 13.25 -3.01 -4.27
N GLN A 62 13.24 -4.00 -3.37
CA GLN A 62 12.52 -5.26 -3.56
C GLN A 62 11.07 -5.24 -3.05
N THR A 63 10.66 -4.16 -2.37
CA THR A 63 9.33 -4.05 -1.76
C THR A 63 8.29 -3.51 -2.74
N LEU A 64 7.24 -4.28 -3.00
CA LEU A 64 6.03 -3.73 -3.63
C LEU A 64 5.24 -2.92 -2.61
N VAL A 65 5.12 -1.60 -2.79
CA VAL A 65 4.27 -0.74 -1.97
C VAL A 65 2.98 -0.45 -2.73
N ARG A 66 1.81 -0.86 -2.20
CA ARG A 66 0.56 -0.80 -2.95
C ARG A 66 -0.63 -0.38 -2.10
N ASN A 67 -1.41 0.57 -2.63
CA ASN A 67 -2.71 0.90 -2.09
C ASN A 67 -3.75 -0.18 -2.49
N VAL A 68 -4.47 -0.72 -1.52
CA VAL A 68 -5.52 -1.74 -1.69
C VAL A 68 -6.89 -1.26 -1.22
N SER A 69 -7.08 0.06 -1.13
CA SER A 69 -8.39 0.66 -0.85
C SER A 69 -9.41 0.31 -1.91
N LEU A 70 -10.65 0.05 -1.48
CA LEU A 70 -11.79 -0.04 -2.39
C LEU A 70 -12.27 1.36 -2.80
N GLY A 71 -12.62 2.19 -1.80
CA GLY A 71 -13.26 3.47 -1.99
C GLY A 71 -14.74 3.46 -1.61
N TYR A 72 -15.40 4.60 -1.75
CA TYR A 72 -16.84 4.76 -1.69
C TYR A 72 -17.51 4.23 -2.97
N PRO A 73 -18.84 3.96 -2.95
CA PRO A 73 -19.54 3.48 -4.13
C PRO A 73 -19.36 4.36 -5.38
N GLN A 74 -19.23 5.68 -5.22
CA GLN A 74 -19.04 6.60 -6.34
C GLN A 74 -17.61 6.57 -6.91
N GLU A 75 -16.67 5.99 -6.19
CA GLU A 75 -15.26 5.85 -6.57
C GLU A 75 -14.97 4.49 -7.25
N VAL A 76 -15.99 3.62 -7.31
CA VAL A 76 -15.89 2.26 -7.85
C VAL A 76 -16.92 2.09 -8.95
N GLN A 77 -16.49 1.57 -10.10
CA GLN A 77 -17.42 1.21 -11.17
C GLN A 77 -18.12 -0.11 -10.81
N ASP A 78 -19.42 -0.19 -11.05
CA ASP A 78 -20.21 -1.40 -10.81
C ASP A 78 -19.54 -2.63 -11.47
N GLY A 79 -19.22 -3.65 -10.66
CA GLY A 79 -18.57 -4.88 -11.10
C GLY A 79 -17.04 -4.91 -10.95
N ASP A 80 -16.39 -3.77 -10.70
CA ASP A 80 -14.93 -3.70 -10.49
C ASP A 80 -14.52 -4.06 -9.05
N GLU A 81 -15.45 -4.23 -8.11
CA GLU A 81 -15.15 -4.39 -6.68
C GLU A 81 -14.20 -5.57 -6.45
N SER A 82 -14.47 -6.70 -7.10
CA SER A 82 -13.63 -7.89 -6.99
C SER A 82 -12.22 -7.68 -7.54
N VAL A 83 -12.09 -6.98 -8.67
CA VAL A 83 -10.79 -6.66 -9.29
C VAL A 83 -9.98 -5.77 -8.35
N ILE A 84 -10.63 -4.82 -7.69
CA ILE A 84 -9.98 -3.88 -6.77
C ILE A 84 -9.57 -4.58 -5.48
N LEU A 85 -10.48 -5.33 -4.85
CA LEU A 85 -10.22 -6.02 -3.58
C LEU A 85 -9.14 -7.09 -3.71
N LEU A 86 -8.98 -7.70 -4.89
CA LEU A 86 -7.96 -8.72 -5.12
C LEU A 86 -6.55 -8.16 -5.39
N ARG A 87 -6.36 -6.83 -5.46
CA ARG A 87 -5.03 -6.22 -5.64
C ARG A 87 -4.04 -6.49 -4.51
N GLY A 88 -4.55 -6.79 -3.31
CA GLY A 88 -3.76 -7.20 -2.15
C GLY A 88 -3.61 -8.71 -2.00
N ARG A 89 -4.07 -9.50 -2.98
CA ARG A 89 -3.98 -10.97 -2.91
C ARG A 89 -2.52 -11.39 -2.97
N VAL A 90 -2.03 -11.91 -1.86
CA VAL A 90 -0.76 -12.64 -1.80
C VAL A 90 -1.04 -14.10 -2.12
N SER A 91 -0.40 -14.62 -3.15
CA SER A 91 -0.42 -16.06 -3.39
C SER A 91 0.57 -16.76 -2.46
N GLU A 92 0.17 -17.92 -1.96
CA GLU A 92 1.15 -18.89 -1.48
C GLU A 92 1.93 -19.37 -2.71
N GLY A 93 3.23 -19.04 -2.77
CA GLY A 93 4.16 -19.66 -3.70
C GLY A 93 4.46 -21.10 -3.28
N ALA A 94 4.60 -21.95 -4.30
CA ALA A 94 4.98 -23.37 -4.25
C ALA A 94 6.29 -23.65 -3.49
#